data_AF-A0A6N3I765-F1
#
_entry.id   AF-A0A6N3I765-F1
#
_cell.length_a   1.000
_cell.length_b   1.000
_cell.length_c   1.000
_cell.angle_alpha   90.00
_cell.angle_beta   90.00
_cell.angle_gamma   90.00
#
_symmetry.space_group_name_H-M   'P 1'
#
loop_
_entity.id
_entity.type
_entity.pdbx_description
1 polymer ?
#
loop_
_entity_poly.entity_id
_entity_poly.type
_entity_poly.pdbx_seq_one_letter_code
_entity_poly.pdbx_strand_id
1 'polypeptide(L)'
;MRHSNSGRKLSRTPAHRKALLHNLAKALLIHGKICTTEIKAKELRRVVEPLITLAKRNDLHARRQAYRVLNDHALVKRLFDEIGPVFAGVPGGYTRILKLAMPRKGDNAPMAFIELTHSAETVATEAPKAAEEAPVKPKRKPKAEEAGTVTEKAEAN
;
A
#
# COMPACT_ATOMS: atom_id res chain seq x y z
N MET A 1 -3.87 -31.46 19.92
CA MET A 1 -3.71 -30.81 18.60
C MET A 1 -3.50 -29.30 18.78
N ARG A 2 -2.76 -28.63 17.88
CA ARG A 2 -2.66 -27.16 17.89
C ARG A 2 -3.74 -26.58 16.98
N HIS A 3 -4.96 -26.42 17.48
CA HIS A 3 -6.05 -25.79 16.73
C HIS A 3 -5.74 -24.30 16.47
N SER A 4 -6.12 -23.77 15.30
CA SER A 4 -5.97 -22.36 14.89
C SER A 4 -4.55 -21.76 14.87
N ASN A 5 -3.50 -22.59 14.90
CA ASN A 5 -2.13 -22.08 14.79
C ASN A 5 -1.78 -21.71 13.34
N SER A 6 -1.91 -20.44 13.00
CA SER A 6 -1.57 -19.90 11.67
C SER A 6 -0.18 -19.25 11.65
N GLY A 7 0.51 -19.39 10.52
CA GLY A 7 1.85 -18.82 10.31
C GLY A 7 3.00 -19.67 10.85
N ARG A 8 4.23 -19.24 10.56
CA ARG A 8 5.45 -20.00 10.84
C ARG A 8 6.20 -19.45 12.07
N LYS A 9 6.76 -20.35 12.89
CA LYS A 9 7.49 -19.98 14.11
C LYS A 9 8.87 -19.37 13.84
N LEU A 10 9.46 -19.61 12.66
CA LEU A 10 10.81 -19.15 12.26
C LEU A 10 11.92 -19.53 13.26
N SER A 11 11.76 -20.66 13.96
CA SER A 11 12.66 -21.12 15.02
C SER A 11 12.99 -20.05 16.06
N ARG A 12 12.02 -19.18 16.38
CA ARG A 12 12.17 -18.05 17.32
C ARG A 12 11.05 -18.05 18.37
N THR A 13 11.33 -17.40 19.50
CA THR A 13 10.30 -17.05 20.48
C THR A 13 9.32 -16.02 19.88
N PRO A 14 8.09 -15.91 20.40
CA PRO A 14 7.09 -14.97 19.87
C PRO A 14 7.58 -13.51 19.86
N ALA A 15 8.23 -13.07 20.93
CA ALA A 15 8.78 -11.71 21.03
C ALA A 15 9.85 -11.43 19.97
N HIS A 16 10.82 -12.33 19.82
CA HIS A 16 11.87 -12.17 18.80
C HIS A 16 11.29 -12.28 17.39
N ARG A 17 10.32 -13.17 17.14
CA ARG A 17 9.65 -13.24 15.84
C ARG A 17 8.95 -11.92 15.49
N LYS A 18 8.24 -11.31 16.44
CA LYS A 18 7.58 -10.02 16.26
C LYS A 18 8.60 -8.92 15.92
N ALA A 19 9.67 -8.80 16.71
CA ALA A 19 10.74 -7.83 16.46
C ALA A 19 11.41 -8.02 15.10
N LEU A 20 11.70 -9.27 14.71
CA LEU A 20 12.27 -9.59 13.39
C LEU A 20 11.37 -9.11 12.24
N LEU A 21 10.07 -9.41 12.31
CA LEU A 21 9.13 -9.02 11.26
C LEU A 21 8.94 -7.49 11.21
N HIS A 22 8.92 -6.81 12.35
CA HIS A 22 8.87 -5.36 12.40
C HIS A 22 10.12 -4.74 11.75
N ASN A 23 11.32 -5.26 12.06
CA ASN A 23 12.56 -4.77 11.46
C ASN A 23 12.62 -5.02 9.95
N LEU A 24 12.16 -6.19 9.48
CA LEU A 24 12.06 -6.47 8.05
C LEU A 24 11.03 -5.57 7.34
N ALA A 25 9.91 -5.27 8.01
CA ALA A 25 8.91 -4.34 7.47
C ALA A 25 9.48 -2.93 7.33
N LYS A 26 10.23 -2.45 8.34
CA LYS A 26 10.94 -1.17 8.26
C LYS A 26 11.91 -1.15 7.09
N ALA A 27 12.77 -2.16 6.97
CA ALA A 27 13.74 -2.25 5.89
C ALA A 27 13.08 -2.25 4.51
N LEU A 28 11.97 -2.98 4.35
CA LEU A 28 11.21 -2.99 3.10
C LEU A 28 10.60 -1.62 2.77
N LEU A 29 10.02 -0.92 3.74
CA LEU A 29 9.44 0.41 3.53
C LEU A 29 10.51 1.48 3.29
N ILE A 30 11.71 1.32 3.85
CA ILE A 30 12.84 2.23 3.62
C ILE A 30 13.42 2.05 2.21
N HIS A 31 13.69 0.81 1.81
CA HIS A 31 14.44 0.52 0.57
C HIS A 31 13.56 0.14 -0.62
N GLY A 32 12.27 -0.15 -0.41
CA GLY A 32 11.35 -0.64 -1.45
C GLY A 32 11.57 -2.09 -1.88
N LYS A 33 12.78 -2.64 -1.68
CA LYS A 33 13.17 -4.01 -2.02
C LYS A 33 14.22 -4.56 -1.05
N ILE A 34 14.02 -5.80 -0.59
CA ILE A 34 14.99 -6.49 0.28
C ILE A 34 15.18 -7.96 -0.13
N CYS A 35 16.37 -8.49 0.13
CA CYS A 35 16.70 -9.90 -0.05
C CYS A 35 16.62 -10.65 1.29
N THR A 36 15.86 -11.74 1.36
CA THR A 36 15.73 -12.54 2.58
C THR A 36 15.44 -14.01 2.25
N THR A 37 15.26 -14.85 3.26
CA THR A 37 14.84 -16.25 3.00
C THR A 37 13.38 -16.29 2.56
N GLU A 38 13.03 -17.20 1.65
CA GLU A 38 11.68 -17.32 1.10
C GLU A 38 10.61 -17.41 2.21
N ILE A 39 10.94 -18.14 3.28
CA ILE A 39 10.06 -18.34 4.42
C ILE A 39 9.80 -17.02 5.16
N LYS A 40 10.83 -16.19 5.37
CA LYS A 40 10.68 -14.88 6.02
C LYS A 40 9.91 -13.91 5.14
N ALA A 41 10.17 -13.90 3.82
CA ALA A 41 9.44 -13.08 2.88
C ALA A 41 7.93 -13.39 2.88
N LYS A 42 7.57 -14.69 2.89
CA LYS A 42 6.16 -15.11 2.96
C LYS A 42 5.45 -14.66 4.23
N GLU A 43 6.11 -14.73 5.38
CA GLU A 43 5.54 -14.23 6.64
C GLU A 43 5.47 -12.70 6.69
N LEU A 44 6.44 -12.01 6.08
CA LEU A 44 6.49 -10.54 6.07
C LEU A 44 5.25 -9.92 5.43
N ARG A 45 4.65 -10.56 4.42
CA ARG A 45 3.40 -10.11 3.78
C ARG A 45 2.28 -9.86 4.79
N ARG A 46 2.18 -10.67 5.84
CA ARG A 46 1.14 -10.54 6.89
C ARG A 46 1.26 -9.25 7.69
N VAL A 47 2.44 -8.64 7.72
CA VAL A 47 2.72 -7.40 8.45
C VAL A 47 2.68 -6.19 7.52
N VAL A 48 3.27 -6.31 6.34
CA VAL A 48 3.42 -5.17 5.41
C VAL A 48 2.12 -4.85 4.67
N GLU A 49 1.36 -5.85 4.22
CA GLU A 49 0.12 -5.61 3.46
C GLU A 49 -0.90 -4.81 4.29
N PRO A 50 -1.17 -5.14 5.57
CA PRO A 50 -2.05 -4.32 6.40
C PRO A 50 -1.52 -2.90 6.65
N LEU A 51 -0.19 -2.71 6.76
CA LEU A 51 0.39 -1.38 6.94
C LEU A 51 0.12 -0.47 5.73
N ILE A 52 0.22 -0.99 4.51
CA ILE A 52 -0.08 -0.24 3.29
C ILE A 52 -1.60 0.00 3.18
N THR A 53 -2.44 -0.97 3.55
CA THR A 53 -3.90 -0.75 3.64
C THR A 53 -4.25 0.37 4.62
N LEU A 54 -3.59 0.44 5.77
CA LEU A 54 -3.75 1.54 6.72
C LEU A 54 -3.29 2.88 6.12
N ALA A 55 -2.18 2.86 5.38
CA ALA A 55 -1.66 4.04 4.69
C ALA A 55 -2.67 4.63 3.70
N LYS A 56 -3.35 3.77 2.93
CA LYS A 56 -4.40 4.18 1.99
C LYS A 56 -5.59 4.87 2.66
N ARG A 57 -5.94 4.46 3.89
CA ARG A 57 -7.04 5.09 4.65
C ARG A 57 -6.68 6.49 5.15
N ASN A 58 -5.41 6.71 5.50
CA ASN A 58 -4.84 8.00 5.92
C ASN A 58 -5.62 8.77 7.01
N ASP A 59 -6.14 8.07 8.02
CA ASP A 59 -6.73 8.69 9.22
C ASP A 59 -5.72 8.74 10.40
N LEU A 60 -6.00 9.61 11.37
CA LEU A 60 -5.17 9.73 12.59
C LEU A 60 -5.09 8.38 13.34
N HIS A 61 -6.17 7.61 13.33
CA HIS A 61 -6.21 6.30 13.97
C HIS A 61 -5.29 5.29 13.24
N ALA A 62 -5.27 5.25 11.91
CA ALA A 62 -4.33 4.41 11.15
C ALA A 62 -2.89 4.80 11.43
N ARG A 63 -2.58 6.11 11.47
CA ARG A 63 -1.22 6.58 11.78
C ARG A 63 -0.76 6.07 13.16
N ARG A 64 -1.64 6.11 14.17
CA ARG A 64 -1.38 5.54 15.51
C ARG A 64 -1.19 4.02 15.48
N GLN A 65 -2.01 3.30 14.71
CA GLN A 65 -1.89 1.85 14.57
C GLN A 65 -0.56 1.45 13.88
N ALA A 66 -0.19 2.14 12.80
CA ALA A 66 1.09 1.92 12.11
C ALA A 66 2.29 2.22 13.02
N TYR A 67 2.21 3.27 13.85
CA TYR A 67 3.25 3.61 14.80
C TYR A 67 3.49 2.51 15.84
N ARG A 68 2.47 1.78 16.30
CA ARG A 68 2.64 0.63 17.22
C ARG A 68 3.51 -0.49 16.63
N VAL A 69 3.60 -0.58 15.31
CA VAL A 69 4.39 -1.58 14.59
C VAL A 69 5.77 -1.02 14.25
N LEU A 70 5.82 0.16 13.63
CA LEU A 70 7.05 0.76 13.11
C LEU A 70 7.86 1.50 14.16
N ASN A 71 7.23 2.07 15.19
CA ASN A 71 7.91 2.83 16.26
C ASN A 71 8.92 3.87 15.73
N ASP A 72 8.57 4.54 14.63
CA ASP A 72 9.40 5.53 13.94
C ASP A 72 8.49 6.54 13.24
N HIS A 73 8.60 7.81 13.62
CA HIS A 73 7.75 8.88 13.10
C HIS A 73 8.06 9.23 11.64
N ALA A 74 9.34 9.22 11.25
CA ALA A 74 9.75 9.57 9.90
C ALA A 74 9.27 8.51 8.91
N LEU A 75 9.40 7.24 9.29
CA LEU A 75 8.93 6.13 8.45
C LEU A 75 7.40 6.10 8.35
N VAL A 76 6.67 6.38 9.43
CA VAL A 76 5.21 6.51 9.38
C VAL A 76 4.82 7.67 8.47
N LYS A 77 5.48 8.82 8.56
CA LYS A 77 5.22 9.94 7.65
C LYS A 77 5.39 9.50 6.18
N ARG A 78 6.53 8.89 5.85
CA ARG A 78 6.82 8.37 4.51
C ARG A 78 5.78 7.36 4.02
N LEU A 79 5.37 6.43 4.87
CA LEU A 79 4.37 5.42 4.55
C LEU A 79 3.04 6.05 4.10
N PHE A 80 2.58 7.11 4.77
CA PHE A 80 1.29 7.73 4.48
C PHE A 80 1.37 8.81 3.38
N ASP A 81 2.49 9.54 3.31
CA ASP A 81 2.62 10.69 2.40
C ASP A 81 3.15 10.25 1.02
N GLU A 82 4.03 9.24 0.94
CA GLU A 82 4.62 8.76 -0.33
C GLU A 82 4.04 7.42 -0.78
N ILE A 83 4.04 6.41 0.10
CA ILE A 83 3.74 5.02 -0.31
C ILE A 83 2.23 4.79 -0.45
N GLY A 84 1.42 5.27 0.52
CA GLY A 84 -0.03 5.09 0.52
C GLY A 84 -0.72 5.56 -0.76
N PRO A 85 -0.46 6.79 -1.25
CA PRO A 85 -1.07 7.32 -2.48
C PRO A 85 -0.76 6.50 -3.71
N VAL A 86 0.47 5.97 -3.84
CA VAL A 86 0.89 5.12 -4.98
C VAL A 86 0.01 3.87 -5.11
N PHE A 87 -0.53 3.36 -4.01
CA PHE A 87 -1.37 2.16 -3.99
C PHE A 87 -2.88 2.44 -3.87
N ALA A 88 -3.33 3.68 -4.00
CA ALA A 88 -4.74 4.07 -3.82
C ALA A 88 -5.72 3.22 -4.64
N GLY A 89 -5.43 3.01 -5.93
CA GLY A 89 -6.26 2.23 -6.86
C GLY A 89 -6.06 0.71 -6.82
N VAL A 90 -5.12 0.19 -6.03
CA VAL A 90 -4.78 -1.24 -6.02
C VAL A 90 -5.59 -1.95 -4.93
N PRO A 91 -6.43 -2.97 -5.22
CA PRO A 91 -7.29 -3.62 -4.22
C PRO A 91 -6.51 -4.43 -3.18
N GLY A 92 -5.29 -4.88 -3.49
CA GLY A 92 -4.40 -5.60 -2.59
C GLY A 92 -3.22 -6.22 -3.35
N GLY A 93 -2.32 -6.91 -2.63
CA GLY A 93 -1.13 -7.48 -3.26
C GLY A 93 -0.07 -6.41 -3.54
N TYR A 94 0.22 -5.58 -2.53
CA TYR A 94 1.16 -4.48 -2.63
C TYR A 94 2.61 -4.97 -2.68
N THR A 95 2.86 -6.22 -2.27
CA THR A 95 4.18 -6.84 -2.28
C THR A 95 4.27 -8.00 -3.27
N ARG A 96 5.43 -8.14 -3.91
CA ARG A 96 5.79 -9.26 -4.77
C ARG A 96 6.97 -10.02 -4.16
N ILE A 97 6.93 -11.35 -4.27
CA ILE A 97 8.04 -12.22 -3.86
C ILE A 97 8.62 -12.88 -5.11
N LEU A 98 9.91 -12.64 -5.37
CA LEU A 98 10.66 -13.26 -6.46
C LEU A 98 11.66 -14.25 -5.88
N LYS A 99 11.57 -15.52 -6.26
CA LYS A 99 12.54 -16.53 -5.82
C LYS A 99 13.86 -16.29 -6.51
N LEU A 100 14.94 -16.41 -5.74
CA LEU A 100 16.28 -16.40 -6.30
C LEU A 100 16.60 -17.78 -6.90
N ALA A 101 17.29 -17.78 -8.04
CA ALA A 101 17.65 -19.00 -8.74
C ALA A 101 18.61 -19.86 -7.92
N MET A 102 19.53 -19.22 -7.19
CA MET A 102 20.50 -19.90 -6.36
C MET A 102 20.14 -19.81 -4.88
N PRO A 103 20.17 -20.93 -4.14
CA PRO A 103 20.07 -20.92 -2.69
C PRO A 103 21.33 -20.29 -2.09
N ARG A 104 21.24 -19.90 -0.81
CA ARG A 104 22.37 -19.31 -0.10
C ARG A 104 23.51 -20.32 0.04
N LYS A 105 24.73 -19.90 -0.31
CA LYS A 105 25.94 -20.68 -0.11
C LYS A 105 26.18 -20.93 1.38
N GLY A 106 26.40 -22.18 1.77
CA GLY A 106 26.68 -22.60 3.15
C GLY A 106 25.55 -23.40 3.78
N ASP A 107 24.36 -22.83 3.91
CA ASP A 107 23.20 -23.47 4.56
C ASP A 107 22.12 -23.94 3.56
N ASN A 108 22.34 -23.72 2.27
CA ASN A 108 21.41 -24.04 1.18
C ASN A 108 20.00 -23.45 1.38
N ALA A 109 19.88 -22.34 2.12
CA ALA A 109 18.58 -21.74 2.41
C ALA A 109 17.96 -21.14 1.14
N PRO A 110 16.67 -21.40 0.84
CA PRO A 110 16.00 -20.79 -0.31
C PRO A 110 15.84 -19.29 -0.07
N MET A 111 16.38 -18.50 -0.98
CA MET A 111 16.38 -17.04 -0.93
C MET A 111 15.31 -16.45 -1.85
N ALA A 112 14.83 -15.27 -1.50
CA ALA A 112 13.86 -14.52 -2.29
C ALA A 112 14.04 -13.02 -2.09
N PHE A 113 13.77 -12.26 -3.14
CA PHE A 113 13.49 -10.84 -3.03
C PHE A 113 12.03 -10.66 -2.63
N ILE A 114 11.77 -9.71 -1.72
CA ILE A 114 10.46 -9.13 -1.51
C ILE A 114 10.54 -7.64 -1.83
N GLU A 115 9.63 -7.18 -2.69
CA GLU A 115 9.61 -5.82 -3.21
C GLU A 115 8.18 -5.26 -3.23
N LEU A 116 8.07 -3.94 -3.20
CA LEU A 116 6.81 -3.24 -3.47
C LEU A 116 6.51 -3.35 -4.98
N THR A 117 5.24 -3.61 -5.31
CA THR A 117 4.83 -3.81 -6.71
C THR A 117 4.91 -2.51 -7.53
N HIS A 118 4.68 -1.36 -6.89
CA HIS A 118 4.79 -0.04 -7.48
C HIS A 118 5.77 0.79 -6.66
N SER A 119 6.53 1.65 -7.33
CA SER A 119 7.46 2.60 -6.72
C SER A 119 7.13 4.01 -7.21
N ALA A 120 7.38 5.05 -6.41
CA ALA A 120 7.18 6.43 -6.87
C ALA A 120 8.00 6.73 -8.15
N GLU A 121 9.16 6.11 -8.31
CA GLU A 121 10.01 6.20 -9.50
C GLU A 121 9.39 5.54 -10.75
N THR A 122 8.65 4.44 -10.59
CA THR A 122 8.00 3.75 -11.73
C THR A 122 6.78 4.52 -12.23
N VAL A 123 6.06 5.21 -11.33
CA VAL A 123 4.90 6.04 -11.72
C VAL A 123 5.34 7.28 -12.50
N ALA A 124 6.52 7.84 -12.21
CA ALA A 124 7.08 8.96 -12.97
C ALA A 124 7.49 8.59 -14.41
N THR A 125 7.83 7.32 -14.66
CA THR A 125 8.25 6.83 -16.00
C THR A 125 7.07 6.42 -16.87
N GLU A 126 5.92 6.07 -16.29
CA GLU A 126 4.70 5.69 -17.03
C GLU A 126 3.74 6.86 -17.33
N ALA A 127 4.02 8.05 -16.77
CA ALA A 127 3.11 9.19 -16.81
C ALA A 127 2.96 9.98 -18.14
N PRO A 128 3.69 9.77 -19.27
CA PRO A 128 3.39 10.54 -20.47
C PRO A 128 2.49 9.84 -21.50
N LYS A 129 1.89 8.65 -21.23
CA LYS A 129 1.09 7.93 -22.27
C LYS A 129 -0.40 7.78 -22.04
N ALA A 130 -0.96 8.18 -20.91
CA ALA A 130 -2.39 8.00 -20.63
C ALA A 130 -3.22 9.30 -20.62
N ALA A 131 -2.61 10.46 -20.90
CA ALA A 131 -3.28 11.76 -20.87
C ALA A 131 -3.62 12.34 -22.26
N GLU A 132 -3.31 11.64 -23.35
CA GLU A 132 -3.51 12.11 -24.74
C GLU A 132 -4.55 11.30 -25.51
N GLU A 133 -5.71 11.02 -24.90
CA GLU A 133 -6.90 10.64 -25.67
C GLU A 133 -8.19 11.01 -24.93
N ALA A 134 -8.44 12.32 -24.81
CA ALA A 134 -9.78 12.84 -24.59
C ALA A 134 -10.29 13.42 -25.92
N PRO A 135 -11.31 12.83 -26.57
CA PRO A 135 -11.88 13.46 -27.76
C PRO A 135 -12.72 14.67 -27.35
N VAL A 136 -12.31 15.80 -27.92
CA VAL A 136 -12.87 17.14 -27.80
C VAL A 136 -14.32 17.19 -28.29
N LYS A 137 -15.22 17.74 -27.47
CA LYS A 137 -16.59 18.13 -27.84
C LYS A 137 -16.57 19.21 -28.95
N PRO A 138 -17.45 19.16 -29.98
CA PRO A 138 -17.83 20.38 -30.68
C PRO A 138 -19.07 21.02 -30.05
N LYS A 139 -18.94 22.29 -29.66
CA LYS A 139 -20.06 23.19 -29.32
C LYS A 139 -20.85 23.53 -30.60
N ARG A 140 -22.19 23.53 -30.52
CA ARG A 140 -23.04 24.43 -31.31
C ARG A 140 -24.07 25.11 -30.39
N LYS A 141 -24.27 26.41 -30.64
CA LYS A 141 -24.84 27.48 -29.81
C LYS A 141 -26.39 27.58 -29.90
N PRO A 142 -27.04 28.45 -29.08
CA PRO A 142 -28.43 28.33 -28.59
C PRO A 142 -29.45 29.27 -29.26
N LYS A 143 -30.76 29.01 -29.03
CA LYS A 143 -31.95 29.91 -29.03
C LYS A 143 -33.18 29.01 -28.79
N ALA A 144 -34.30 29.39 -28.16
CA ALA A 144 -34.81 30.54 -27.41
C ALA A 144 -36.13 30.09 -26.74
N GLU A 145 -36.57 30.82 -25.70
CA GLU A 145 -38.00 31.08 -25.32
C GLU A 145 -38.87 29.86 -24.88
N GLU A 146 -39.70 29.90 -23.83
CA GLU A 146 -40.57 30.95 -23.27
C GLU A 146 -40.81 30.79 -21.75
N ALA A 147 -41.08 31.94 -21.10
CA ALA A 147 -42.04 32.26 -20.03
C ALA A 147 -42.44 31.20 -18.97
N GLY A 148 -42.59 31.51 -17.68
CA GLY A 148 -42.58 32.79 -16.97
C GLY A 148 -42.97 32.58 -15.49
N THR A 149 -42.39 33.43 -14.63
CA THR A 149 -42.95 34.14 -13.46
C THR A 149 -43.76 33.38 -12.38
N VAL A 150 -43.25 33.27 -11.13
CA VAL A 150 -43.48 34.17 -9.94
C VAL A 150 -44.86 33.87 -9.28
N THR A 151 -45.07 33.57 -7.99
CA THR A 151 -44.55 34.05 -6.70
C THR A 151 -45.05 33.14 -5.56
N GLU A 152 -44.23 33.00 -4.50
CA GLU A 152 -44.56 33.22 -3.06
C GLU A 152 -45.88 32.67 -2.45
N LYS A 153 -45.76 31.77 -1.46
CA LYS A 153 -46.50 31.86 -0.19
C LYS A 153 -45.63 31.35 0.97
N ALA A 154 -45.48 32.24 1.95
CA ALA A 154 -44.86 32.03 3.23
C ALA A 154 -45.78 31.30 4.23
N GLU A 155 -45.14 30.81 5.30
CA GLU A 155 -45.64 30.58 6.67
C GLU A 155 -46.53 29.35 6.98
N ALA A 156 -45.91 28.41 7.71
CA ALA A 156 -46.55 27.55 8.71
C ALA A 156 -45.72 27.61 10.00
N ASN A 157 -46.40 27.95 11.11
CA ASN A 157 -46.06 27.82 12.54
C ASN A 157 -44.81 28.52 13.11
#